data_AF-A0A401P337-F1
#
_entry.id   AF-A0A401P337-F1
#
_cell.length_a   1.000
_cell.length_b   1.000
_cell.length_c   1.000
_cell.angle_alpha   90.00
_cell.angle_beta   90.00
_cell.angle_gamma   90.00
#
_symmetry.space_group_name_H-M   'P 1'
#
loop_
_entity.id
_entity.type
_entity.pdbx_description
1 polymer ?
#
loop_
_entity_poly.entity_id
_entity_poly.type
_entity_poly.pdbx_seq_one_letter_code
_entity_poly.pdbx_strand_id
1 'polypeptide(L)'
;MYPVTKVGRKCNQTKGTFKRRIVSKWNGTSNTLPDSRVIKPFSVLCTSEEKPAAMLQNPVFVESFIVFIIVLSVHAVIWNTFSWCTLALAVQAYYVQHKWDRLLKSGNAVFQYRTAYSSGLLPASVVLPLLGIVLKERWAMVGNVQFERFCVVCSAAGMAIALFISLLGLGLTKPLPTNTSIVYGFATCAIMYALKHTLSVSEVIEILEVLLIFVYLSLIVLYIMPRSFTPGEVMLFLSGLSIVTNQLIKRSLSFGDGHYDPLASFLLVIVVGTALLGLVFTILYCFVDSNTWVSSLIFHVTTVIFGSGTMALWFYRLTRNHLFAWLLNFLTSTRTRIYLLSYWITLAFLASLIVFHQNCKQSSGSKEYKASTAMRKSFHIVIVATYIPGLIYDRPLLYVAAVVCFAAFVLLEYIRHFRIKPLGMVLSPMLATFLDERDSGPLILAHIYLLLGLTLPVWLFPGVFAPQSVFPGEVALAPYAGVLAVGIGDAMASVIGSTMGEVRWPGTKKTFEGTATSVFAQIIAVALILIFDKTVSLNGSYTWIVGSIVIVSLLEAYTNQIDNLLLPLYLFLMLMV
;
A
#
# COMPACT_ATOMS: atom_id res chain seq x y z
N MET A 1 -22.15 52.05 -42.36
CA MET A 1 -23.14 51.35 -41.52
C MET A 1 -22.48 50.11 -40.95
N TYR A 2 -22.58 49.92 -39.63
CA TYR A 2 -21.73 49.13 -38.71
C TYR A 2 -21.32 47.69 -39.12
N PRO A 3 -20.18 47.18 -38.61
CA PRO A 3 -19.75 45.79 -38.76
C PRO A 3 -20.30 44.88 -37.65
N VAL A 4 -20.60 43.62 -38.01
CA VAL A 4 -21.06 42.57 -37.09
C VAL A 4 -19.84 41.84 -36.47
N THR A 5 -19.68 41.97 -35.15
CA THR A 5 -18.66 41.28 -34.36
C THR A 5 -19.02 39.81 -34.10
N LYS A 6 -18.17 38.88 -34.54
CA LYS A 6 -18.16 37.49 -34.07
C LYS A 6 -17.50 37.40 -32.69
N VAL A 7 -18.31 37.24 -31.65
CA VAL A 7 -17.88 36.76 -30.32
C VAL A 7 -17.72 35.25 -30.40
N GLY A 8 -16.50 34.73 -30.20
CA GLY A 8 -16.31 33.27 -30.22
C GLY A 8 -14.88 32.75 -30.18
N ARG A 9 -13.97 33.34 -29.38
CA ARG A 9 -12.67 32.72 -29.06
C ARG A 9 -12.14 33.17 -27.70
N LYS A 10 -12.69 32.63 -26.60
CA LYS A 10 -12.01 32.70 -25.28
C LYS A 10 -12.08 31.42 -24.42
N CYS A 11 -12.81 30.37 -24.83
CA CYS A 11 -12.97 29.17 -23.97
C CYS A 11 -11.95 28.03 -24.20
N ASN A 12 -11.20 28.04 -25.31
CA ASN A 12 -10.21 26.99 -25.62
C ASN A 12 -8.76 27.31 -25.19
N GLN A 13 -8.45 28.57 -24.89
CA GLN A 13 -7.11 28.96 -24.43
C GLN A 13 -6.85 28.59 -22.96
N THR A 14 -7.88 28.61 -22.11
CA THR A 14 -7.81 28.26 -20.68
C THR A 14 -7.58 26.77 -20.43
N LYS A 15 -8.19 25.88 -21.21
CA LYS A 15 -7.94 24.42 -21.10
C LYS A 15 -6.51 24.04 -21.53
N GLY A 16 -5.99 24.68 -22.58
CA GLY A 16 -4.63 24.45 -23.07
C GLY A 16 -3.54 25.00 -22.14
N THR A 17 -3.78 26.14 -21.49
CA THR A 17 -2.87 26.70 -20.47
C THR A 17 -2.92 25.94 -19.16
N PHE A 18 -4.10 25.47 -18.72
CA PHE A 18 -4.23 24.61 -17.54
C PHE A 18 -3.45 23.29 -17.70
N LYS A 19 -3.62 22.60 -18.83
CA LYS A 19 -2.88 21.37 -19.13
C LYS A 19 -1.37 21.60 -19.20
N ARG A 20 -0.91 22.72 -19.79
CA ARG A 20 0.53 23.05 -19.86
C ARG A 20 1.12 23.44 -18.50
N ARG A 21 0.40 24.21 -17.67
CA ARG A 21 0.89 24.62 -16.33
C ARG A 21 1.00 23.45 -15.36
N ILE A 22 0.07 22.50 -15.41
CA ILE A 22 0.15 21.27 -14.61
C ILE A 22 1.40 20.49 -15.02
N VAL A 23 1.57 20.21 -16.31
CA VAL A 23 2.70 19.41 -16.80
C VAL A 23 4.05 20.10 -16.57
N SER A 24 4.14 21.43 -16.73
CA SER A 24 5.42 22.15 -16.58
C SER A 24 5.88 22.28 -15.13
N LYS A 25 4.96 22.38 -14.17
CA LYS A 25 5.31 22.47 -12.73
C LYS A 25 5.64 21.10 -12.13
N TRP A 26 5.11 20.03 -12.72
CA TRP A 26 5.35 18.65 -12.29
C TRP A 26 6.58 17.99 -12.93
N ASN A 27 6.97 18.35 -14.15
CA ASN A 27 8.07 17.67 -14.84
C ASN A 27 9.48 18.21 -14.55
N GLY A 28 9.64 19.34 -13.85
CA GLY A 28 10.97 19.79 -13.39
C GLY A 28 12.09 19.84 -14.44
N THR A 29 11.78 19.96 -15.74
CA THR A 29 12.79 19.93 -16.81
C THR A 29 12.84 21.25 -17.57
N SER A 30 13.97 21.94 -17.42
CA SER A 30 14.49 22.92 -18.37
C SER A 30 14.68 22.28 -19.75
N ASN A 31 14.20 22.94 -20.80
CA ASN A 31 14.34 22.54 -22.19
C ASN A 31 15.82 22.50 -22.62
N THR A 32 16.36 21.31 -22.87
CA THR A 32 17.47 21.09 -23.81
C THR A 32 17.35 19.68 -24.39
N LEU A 33 16.78 19.57 -25.59
CA LEU A 33 16.83 18.36 -26.43
C LEU A 33 18.17 18.33 -27.17
N PRO A 34 18.79 17.15 -27.34
CA PRO A 34 19.58 16.91 -28.54
C PRO A 34 19.06 15.71 -29.36
N ASP A 35 19.28 15.90 -30.65
CA ASP A 35 18.96 15.15 -31.86
C ASP A 35 18.74 13.64 -31.84
N SER A 36 17.77 13.29 -32.69
CA SER A 36 17.44 11.98 -33.24
C SER A 36 18.62 11.23 -33.86
N ARG A 37 18.81 9.96 -33.44
CA ARG A 37 19.49 8.95 -34.26
C ARG A 37 18.65 7.67 -34.35
N VAL A 38 18.14 7.46 -35.56
CA VAL A 38 17.86 6.20 -36.29
C VAL A 38 17.98 4.90 -35.48
N ILE A 39 16.85 4.27 -35.17
CA ILE A 39 16.78 2.86 -34.74
C ILE A 39 16.29 2.03 -35.93
N LYS A 40 17.13 1.10 -36.40
CA LYS A 40 16.76 0.06 -37.38
C LYS A 40 15.87 -1.00 -36.72
N PRO A 41 14.91 -1.61 -37.45
CA PRO A 41 14.05 -2.65 -36.89
C PRO A 41 14.81 -3.98 -36.81
N PHE A 42 14.90 -4.57 -35.61
CA PHE A 42 15.30 -5.96 -35.44
C PHE A 42 14.04 -6.83 -35.36
N SER A 43 13.77 -7.54 -36.45
CA SER A 43 12.84 -8.66 -36.50
C SER A 43 13.54 -9.90 -35.95
N VAL A 44 13.08 -10.42 -34.81
CA VAL A 44 13.29 -11.83 -34.45
C VAL A 44 11.98 -12.39 -33.94
N LEU A 45 11.34 -13.13 -34.84
CA LEU A 45 10.25 -14.04 -34.57
C LEU A 45 10.88 -15.35 -34.12
N CYS A 46 10.80 -15.70 -32.84
CA CYS A 46 11.06 -17.07 -32.38
C CYS A 46 10.13 -17.40 -31.21
N THR A 47 9.11 -18.21 -31.51
CA THR A 47 8.55 -19.17 -30.57
C THR A 47 9.65 -20.18 -30.24
N SER A 48 10.18 -20.16 -29.02
CA SER A 48 11.09 -21.20 -28.53
C SER A 48 10.51 -21.78 -27.25
N GLU A 49 10.35 -23.11 -27.21
CA GLU A 49 10.23 -23.88 -25.98
C GLU A 49 11.34 -23.43 -25.01
N GLU A 50 10.95 -22.76 -23.92
CA GLU A 50 11.88 -22.42 -22.85
C GLU A 50 12.30 -23.71 -22.15
N LYS A 51 13.60 -24.04 -22.23
CA LYS A 51 14.20 -25.14 -21.47
C LYS A 51 13.86 -24.97 -19.97
N PRO A 52 13.61 -26.05 -19.20
CA PRO A 52 13.24 -25.96 -17.78
C PRO A 52 14.23 -25.12 -16.94
N ALA A 53 15.53 -25.18 -17.27
CA ALA A 53 16.58 -24.40 -16.61
C ALA A 53 16.52 -22.89 -16.92
N ALA A 54 15.95 -22.48 -18.06
CA ALA A 54 15.75 -21.07 -18.41
C ALA A 54 14.51 -20.49 -17.72
N MET A 55 13.48 -21.31 -17.48
CA MET A 55 12.25 -20.89 -16.77
C MET A 55 12.53 -20.50 -15.30
N LEU A 56 13.44 -21.21 -14.61
CA LEU A 56 13.90 -20.85 -13.25
C LEU A 56 14.73 -19.56 -13.20
N GLN A 57 15.21 -19.04 -14.34
CA GLN A 57 15.96 -17.77 -14.37
C GLN A 57 15.04 -16.55 -14.44
N ASN A 58 13.75 -16.71 -14.73
CA ASN A 58 12.79 -15.61 -14.75
C ASN A 58 12.15 -15.46 -13.36
N PRO A 59 12.55 -14.46 -12.56
CA PRO A 59 12.06 -14.32 -11.19
C PRO A 59 10.56 -14.01 -11.12
N VAL A 60 9.94 -13.48 -12.19
CA VAL A 60 8.48 -13.28 -12.24
C VAL A 60 7.72 -14.61 -12.19
N PHE A 61 8.26 -15.66 -12.83
CA PHE A 61 7.64 -16.98 -12.83
C PHE A 61 7.69 -17.59 -11.41
N VAL A 62 8.84 -17.48 -10.75
CA VAL A 62 9.02 -17.99 -9.38
C VAL A 62 8.18 -17.20 -8.38
N GLU A 63 8.12 -15.87 -8.48
CA GLU A 63 7.20 -15.02 -7.71
C GLU A 63 5.76 -15.49 -7.88
N SER A 64 5.33 -15.71 -9.13
CA SER A 64 3.97 -16.19 -9.44
C SER A 64 3.69 -17.55 -8.81
N PHE A 65 4.65 -18.48 -8.91
CA PHE A 65 4.54 -19.82 -8.31
C PHE A 65 4.38 -19.76 -6.78
N ILE A 66 5.17 -18.91 -6.11
CA ILE A 66 5.07 -18.71 -4.66
C ILE A 66 3.70 -18.12 -4.28
N VAL A 67 3.19 -17.15 -5.05
CA VAL A 67 1.84 -16.61 -4.85
C VAL A 67 0.77 -17.70 -5.01
N PHE A 68 0.90 -18.57 -6.01
CA PHE A 68 -0.01 -19.72 -6.17
C PHE A 68 0.05 -20.67 -4.98
N ILE A 69 1.23 -20.95 -4.42
CA ILE A 69 1.35 -21.77 -3.19
C ILE A 69 0.53 -21.14 -2.06
N ILE A 70 0.64 -19.82 -1.87
CA ILE A 70 -0.12 -19.11 -0.82
C ILE A 70 -1.62 -19.21 -1.09
N VAL A 71 -2.07 -18.90 -2.31
CA VAL A 71 -3.49 -18.99 -2.70
C VAL A 71 -4.04 -20.41 -2.49
N LEU A 72 -3.28 -21.43 -2.89
CA LEU A 72 -3.64 -22.84 -2.70
C LEU A 72 -3.66 -23.25 -1.23
N SER A 73 -2.74 -22.73 -0.41
CA SER A 73 -2.70 -22.97 1.03
C SER A 73 -3.96 -22.42 1.71
N VAL A 74 -4.34 -21.18 1.41
CA VAL A 74 -5.59 -20.59 1.91
C VAL A 74 -6.81 -21.35 1.40
N HIS A 75 -6.81 -21.71 0.11
CA HIS A 75 -7.90 -22.47 -0.51
C HIS A 75 -8.10 -23.85 0.13
N ALA A 76 -7.01 -24.56 0.44
CA ALA A 76 -7.06 -25.89 1.05
C ALA A 76 -7.69 -25.86 2.45
N VAL A 77 -7.53 -24.76 3.19
CA VAL A 77 -8.10 -24.62 4.53
C VAL A 77 -9.56 -24.14 4.49
N ILE A 78 -9.87 -23.11 3.69
CA ILE A 78 -11.20 -22.48 3.70
C ILE A 78 -12.21 -23.21 2.80
N TRP A 79 -11.76 -23.79 1.69
CA TRP A 79 -12.54 -24.62 0.77
C TRP A 79 -13.98 -24.12 0.49
N ASN A 80 -14.11 -22.92 -0.09
CA ASN A 80 -15.41 -22.34 -0.44
C ASN A 80 -15.46 -21.75 -1.86
N THR A 81 -16.65 -21.36 -2.33
CA THR A 81 -16.86 -20.80 -3.67
C THR A 81 -15.98 -19.57 -3.96
N PHE A 82 -15.78 -18.69 -2.97
CA PHE A 82 -14.94 -17.50 -3.12
C PHE A 82 -13.45 -17.85 -3.23
N SER A 83 -12.98 -18.89 -2.53
CA SER A 83 -11.61 -19.37 -2.65
C SER A 83 -11.33 -19.99 -4.03
N TRP A 84 -12.29 -20.73 -4.60
CA TRP A 84 -12.22 -21.20 -6.00
C TRP A 84 -12.21 -20.04 -7.00
N CYS A 85 -13.05 -19.02 -6.77
CA CYS A 85 -13.06 -17.80 -7.58
C CYS A 85 -11.72 -17.06 -7.53
N THR A 86 -11.08 -17.01 -6.35
CA THR A 86 -9.76 -16.41 -6.17
C THR A 86 -8.67 -17.21 -6.88
N LEU A 87 -8.76 -18.54 -6.90
CA LEU A 87 -7.85 -19.38 -7.70
C LEU A 87 -8.02 -19.11 -9.21
N ALA A 88 -9.25 -19.03 -9.70
CA ALA A 88 -9.54 -18.68 -11.09
C ALA A 88 -9.02 -17.27 -11.44
N LEU A 89 -9.18 -16.31 -10.52
CA LEU A 89 -8.62 -14.97 -10.64
C LEU A 89 -7.09 -14.98 -10.69
N ALA A 90 -6.43 -15.78 -9.85
CA ALA A 90 -4.97 -15.92 -9.84
C ALA A 90 -4.46 -16.44 -11.18
N VAL A 91 -5.08 -17.50 -11.72
CA VAL A 91 -4.77 -18.03 -13.06
C VAL A 91 -4.94 -16.94 -14.12
N GLN A 92 -6.08 -16.25 -14.13
CA GLN A 92 -6.34 -15.18 -15.08
C GLN A 92 -5.32 -14.03 -14.96
N ALA A 93 -5.01 -13.59 -13.75
CA ALA A 93 -4.09 -12.49 -13.49
C ALA A 93 -2.65 -12.83 -13.91
N TYR A 94 -2.22 -14.08 -13.73
CA TYR A 94 -0.93 -14.58 -14.23
C TYR A 94 -0.81 -14.40 -15.76
N TYR A 95 -1.83 -14.81 -16.53
CA TYR A 95 -1.80 -14.65 -17.99
C TYR A 95 -1.80 -13.18 -18.42
N VAL A 96 -2.46 -12.30 -17.67
CA VAL A 96 -2.56 -10.87 -17.99
C VAL A 96 -1.34 -10.07 -17.55
N GLN A 97 -0.65 -10.47 -16.46
CA GLN A 97 0.59 -9.85 -15.98
C GLN A 97 1.63 -9.75 -17.09
N HIS A 98 1.91 -10.85 -17.80
CA HIS A 98 2.87 -10.82 -18.91
C HIS A 98 2.47 -9.90 -20.08
N LYS A 99 1.17 -9.63 -20.25
CA LYS A 99 0.70 -8.67 -21.26
C LYS A 99 0.95 -7.24 -20.79
N TRP A 100 0.67 -6.95 -19.53
CA TRP A 100 1.01 -5.68 -18.89
C TRP A 100 2.50 -5.40 -18.94
N ASP A 101 3.35 -6.36 -18.63
CA ASP A 101 4.81 -6.18 -18.66
C ASP A 101 5.30 -5.80 -20.05
N ARG A 102 4.72 -6.41 -21.10
CA ARG A 102 5.03 -6.06 -22.50
C ARG A 102 4.50 -4.67 -22.88
N LEU A 103 3.29 -4.31 -22.45
CA LEU A 103 2.69 -2.99 -22.68
C LEU A 103 3.51 -1.87 -22.03
N LEU A 104 4.00 -2.10 -20.81
CA LEU A 104 4.86 -1.16 -20.09
C LEU A 104 6.20 -1.01 -20.79
N LYS A 105 6.83 -2.12 -21.20
CA LYS A 105 8.10 -2.09 -21.96
C LYS A 105 7.97 -1.39 -23.30
N SER A 106 6.82 -1.51 -23.98
CA SER A 106 6.59 -0.85 -25.27
C SER A 106 6.20 0.62 -25.15
N GLY A 107 6.02 1.16 -23.93
CA GLY A 107 5.58 2.55 -23.71
C GLY A 107 4.16 2.85 -24.19
N ASN A 108 3.34 1.82 -24.45
CA ASN A 108 1.99 1.97 -25.00
C ASN A 108 0.91 2.11 -23.92
N ALA A 109 1.30 2.16 -22.65
CA ALA A 109 0.37 2.40 -21.55
C ALA A 109 -0.19 3.83 -21.62
N VAL A 110 -1.50 3.98 -21.36
CA VAL A 110 -2.19 5.29 -21.35
C VAL A 110 -1.60 6.21 -20.27
N PHE A 111 -1.24 5.64 -19.13
CA PHE A 111 -0.62 6.33 -18.01
C PHE A 111 0.87 6.01 -17.92
N GLN A 112 1.64 6.93 -17.36
CA GLN A 112 3.06 6.72 -17.11
C GLN A 112 3.22 6.01 -15.77
N TYR A 113 3.46 4.70 -15.81
CA TYR A 113 3.81 3.92 -14.62
C TYR A 113 5.32 3.95 -14.36
N ARG A 114 5.71 3.66 -13.12
CA ARG A 114 7.13 3.44 -12.77
C ARG A 114 7.62 2.19 -13.50
N THR A 115 8.82 2.26 -14.07
CA THR A 115 9.47 1.09 -14.67
C THR A 115 9.93 0.14 -13.58
N ALA A 116 9.58 -1.13 -13.68
CA ALA A 116 10.03 -2.17 -12.76
C ALA A 116 10.07 -3.53 -13.50
N TYR A 117 10.63 -4.56 -12.86
CA TYR A 117 10.87 -5.86 -13.51
C TYR A 117 9.58 -6.61 -13.93
N SER A 118 8.51 -6.42 -13.15
CA SER A 118 7.15 -6.97 -13.33
C SER A 118 6.13 -5.82 -13.37
N SER A 119 4.84 -6.12 -13.52
CA SER A 119 3.75 -5.18 -13.22
C SER A 119 3.23 -5.35 -11.80
N GLY A 120 3.58 -6.45 -11.13
CA GLY A 120 3.12 -6.80 -9.79
C GLY A 120 1.62 -7.10 -9.74
N LEU A 121 1.00 -7.43 -10.88
CA LEU A 121 -0.45 -7.53 -11.00
C LEU A 121 -1.01 -8.78 -10.32
N LEU A 122 -0.41 -9.96 -10.55
CA LEU A 122 -0.81 -11.21 -9.90
C LEU A 122 -0.66 -11.12 -8.37
N PRO A 123 0.51 -10.76 -7.80
CA PRO A 123 0.66 -10.72 -6.37
C PRO A 123 -0.26 -9.66 -5.73
N ALA A 124 -0.67 -8.61 -6.46
CA ALA A 124 -1.63 -7.64 -5.95
C ALA A 124 -3.10 -8.09 -6.09
N SER A 125 -3.45 -8.83 -7.14
CA SER A 125 -4.86 -9.12 -7.50
C SER A 125 -5.56 -10.04 -6.53
N VAL A 126 -4.79 -10.91 -5.87
CA VAL A 126 -5.32 -11.92 -4.96
C VAL A 126 -5.38 -11.45 -3.50
N VAL A 127 -4.65 -10.39 -3.12
CA VAL A 127 -4.55 -9.96 -1.71
C VAL A 127 -5.89 -9.56 -1.13
N LEU A 128 -6.61 -8.64 -1.79
CA LEU A 128 -7.88 -8.15 -1.29
C LEU A 128 -8.99 -9.23 -1.32
N PRO A 129 -9.13 -10.05 -2.38
CA PRO A 129 -9.99 -11.23 -2.36
C PRO A 129 -9.71 -12.18 -1.19
N LEU A 130 -8.45 -12.57 -1.00
CA LEU A 130 -8.04 -13.45 0.10
C LEU A 130 -8.32 -12.80 1.46
N LEU A 131 -8.01 -11.52 1.62
CA LEU A 131 -8.25 -10.78 2.87
C LEU A 131 -9.73 -10.80 3.25
N GLY A 132 -10.62 -10.52 2.30
CA GLY A 132 -12.05 -10.60 2.53
C GLY A 132 -12.51 -12.02 2.91
N ILE A 133 -11.98 -13.06 2.26
CA ILE A 133 -12.33 -14.45 2.57
C ILE A 133 -11.87 -14.84 3.98
N VAL A 134 -10.61 -14.57 4.31
CA VAL A 134 -10.01 -14.96 5.58
C VAL A 134 -10.67 -14.20 6.74
N LEU A 135 -10.84 -12.88 6.61
CA LEU A 135 -11.48 -12.08 7.65
C LEU A 135 -12.96 -12.43 7.84
N LYS A 136 -13.67 -12.80 6.75
CA LYS A 136 -15.06 -13.27 6.85
C LYS A 136 -15.15 -14.46 7.78
N GLU A 137 -14.31 -15.49 7.62
CA GLU A 137 -14.33 -16.67 8.49
C GLU A 137 -14.04 -16.31 9.96
N ARG A 138 -13.10 -15.38 10.20
CA ARG A 138 -12.81 -14.90 11.56
C ARG A 138 -13.97 -14.13 12.18
N TRP A 139 -14.66 -13.27 11.43
CA TRP A 139 -15.83 -12.55 11.94
C TRP A 139 -17.07 -13.45 12.12
N ALA A 140 -17.20 -14.49 11.29
CA ALA A 140 -18.24 -15.50 11.44
C ALA A 140 -18.10 -16.26 12.77
N MET A 141 -16.87 -16.60 13.18
CA MET A 141 -16.61 -17.22 14.49
C MET A 141 -16.98 -16.32 15.68
N VAL A 142 -16.87 -15.00 15.53
CA VAL A 142 -17.30 -14.03 16.55
C VAL A 142 -18.81 -13.80 16.54
N GLY A 143 -19.52 -14.26 15.49
CA GLY A 143 -20.95 -14.02 15.32
C GLY A 143 -21.29 -12.59 14.88
N ASN A 144 -20.34 -11.83 14.34
CA ASN A 144 -20.59 -10.47 13.86
C ASN A 144 -20.97 -10.47 12.37
N VAL A 145 -22.27 -10.62 12.11
CA VAL A 145 -22.83 -10.71 10.75
C VAL A 145 -22.53 -9.47 9.90
N GLN A 146 -22.50 -8.28 10.50
CA GLN A 146 -22.23 -7.04 9.75
C GLN A 146 -20.81 -7.03 9.17
N PHE A 147 -19.81 -7.37 9.99
CA PHE A 147 -18.43 -7.46 9.53
C PHE A 147 -18.20 -8.66 8.62
N GLU A 148 -18.87 -9.79 8.86
CA GLU A 148 -18.84 -10.94 7.96
C GLU A 148 -19.28 -10.54 6.54
N ARG A 149 -20.45 -9.89 6.40
CA ARG A 149 -20.98 -9.41 5.12
C ARG A 149 -20.09 -8.34 4.48
N PHE A 150 -19.55 -7.42 5.28
CA PHE A 150 -18.56 -6.45 4.80
C PHE A 150 -17.31 -7.13 4.21
N CYS A 151 -16.83 -8.22 4.82
CA CYS A 151 -15.68 -8.97 4.31
C CYS A 151 -16.00 -9.70 2.99
N VAL A 152 -17.21 -10.21 2.82
CA VAL A 152 -17.70 -10.75 1.53
C VAL A 152 -17.69 -9.66 0.46
N VAL A 153 -18.21 -8.47 0.76
CA VAL A 153 -18.18 -7.32 -0.15
C VAL A 153 -16.74 -6.92 -0.50
N CYS A 154 -15.83 -6.89 0.47
CA CYS A 154 -14.41 -6.59 0.23
C CYS A 154 -13.78 -7.62 -0.72
N SER A 155 -14.05 -8.90 -0.53
CA SER A 155 -13.54 -9.96 -1.41
C SER A 155 -14.07 -9.78 -2.85
N ALA A 156 -15.38 -9.58 -2.99
CA ALA A 156 -16.03 -9.38 -4.28
C ALA A 156 -15.57 -8.11 -5.00
N ALA A 157 -15.39 -7.00 -4.27
CA ALA A 157 -14.85 -5.76 -4.81
C ALA A 157 -13.40 -5.92 -5.27
N GLY A 158 -12.57 -6.65 -4.52
CA GLY A 158 -11.22 -7.00 -4.94
C GLY A 158 -11.20 -7.79 -6.25
N MET A 159 -12.07 -8.79 -6.38
CA MET A 159 -12.21 -9.57 -7.62
C MET A 159 -12.66 -8.68 -8.79
N ALA A 160 -13.64 -7.81 -8.59
CA ALA A 160 -14.14 -6.90 -9.60
C ALA A 160 -13.06 -5.90 -10.09
N ILE A 161 -12.28 -5.33 -9.16
CA ILE A 161 -11.17 -4.41 -9.50
C ILE A 161 -10.09 -5.14 -10.29
N ALA A 162 -9.69 -6.35 -9.86
CA ALA A 162 -8.68 -7.14 -10.55
C ALA A 162 -9.11 -7.52 -11.98
N LEU A 163 -10.38 -7.91 -12.17
CA LEU A 163 -10.94 -8.17 -13.50
C LEU A 163 -10.97 -6.89 -14.35
N PHE A 164 -11.34 -5.74 -13.77
CA PHE A 164 -11.35 -4.46 -14.48
C PHE A 164 -9.96 -4.06 -15.00
N ILE A 165 -8.92 -4.14 -14.16
CA ILE A 165 -7.54 -3.84 -14.59
C ILE A 165 -7.07 -4.85 -15.65
N SER A 166 -7.50 -6.10 -15.53
CA SER A 166 -7.18 -7.13 -16.51
C SER A 166 -7.82 -6.84 -17.87
N LEU A 167 -9.08 -6.39 -17.88
CA LEU A 167 -9.80 -5.95 -19.07
C LEU A 167 -9.12 -4.76 -19.74
N LEU A 168 -8.64 -3.78 -18.96
CA LEU A 168 -7.87 -2.65 -19.48
C LEU A 168 -6.58 -3.12 -20.17
N GLY A 169 -5.84 -4.03 -19.55
CA GLY A 169 -4.63 -4.61 -20.15
C GLY A 169 -4.92 -5.34 -21.46
N LEU A 170 -6.00 -6.11 -21.51
CA LEU A 170 -6.45 -6.82 -22.71
C LEU A 170 -6.85 -5.86 -23.83
N GLY A 171 -7.66 -4.83 -23.53
CA GLY A 171 -8.14 -3.88 -24.52
C GLY A 171 -7.04 -2.98 -25.11
N LEU A 172 -5.97 -2.73 -24.35
CA LEU A 172 -4.82 -1.94 -24.80
C LEU A 172 -3.79 -2.77 -25.58
N THR A 173 -3.75 -4.08 -25.39
CA THR A 173 -2.79 -4.97 -26.07
C THR A 173 -3.22 -5.23 -27.51
N LYS A 174 -2.34 -4.91 -28.48
CA LYS A 174 -2.53 -5.22 -29.91
C LYS A 174 -1.42 -6.14 -30.43
N PRO A 175 -1.73 -7.19 -31.21
CA PRO A 175 -3.07 -7.74 -31.47
C PRO A 175 -3.72 -8.32 -30.20
N LEU A 176 -5.05 -8.47 -30.21
CA LEU A 176 -5.81 -8.99 -29.06
C LEU A 176 -5.34 -10.42 -28.72
N PRO A 177 -4.91 -10.71 -27.48
CA PRO A 177 -4.38 -12.02 -27.13
C PRO A 177 -5.50 -13.04 -26.87
N THR A 178 -5.90 -13.79 -27.90
CA THR A 178 -7.05 -14.72 -27.87
C THR A 178 -7.05 -15.67 -26.66
N ASN A 179 -5.92 -16.35 -26.38
CA ASN A 179 -5.84 -17.29 -25.25
C ASN A 179 -6.07 -16.60 -23.90
N THR A 180 -5.47 -15.41 -23.70
CA THR A 180 -5.64 -14.63 -22.47
C THR A 180 -7.09 -14.14 -22.35
N SER A 181 -7.73 -13.76 -23.46
CA SER A 181 -9.14 -13.36 -23.48
C SER A 181 -10.09 -14.52 -23.14
N ILE A 182 -9.79 -15.74 -23.61
CA ILE A 182 -10.56 -16.95 -23.28
C ILE A 182 -10.47 -17.23 -21.77
N VAL A 183 -9.25 -17.25 -21.21
CA VAL A 183 -9.05 -17.45 -19.76
C VAL A 183 -9.75 -16.37 -18.94
N TYR A 184 -9.66 -15.10 -19.38
CA TYR A 184 -10.39 -13.99 -18.75
C TYR A 184 -11.91 -14.19 -18.79
N GLY A 185 -12.46 -14.61 -19.93
CA GLY A 185 -13.89 -14.91 -20.08
C GLY A 185 -14.35 -15.99 -19.12
N PHE A 186 -13.65 -17.11 -19.04
CA PHE A 186 -13.97 -18.20 -18.10
C PHE A 186 -13.93 -17.75 -16.64
N ALA A 187 -12.85 -17.08 -16.22
CA ALA A 187 -12.74 -16.59 -14.85
C ALA A 187 -13.84 -15.57 -14.52
N THR A 188 -14.13 -14.64 -15.44
CA THR A 188 -15.20 -13.65 -15.28
C THR A 188 -16.56 -14.31 -15.14
N CYS A 189 -16.88 -15.29 -15.99
CA CYS A 189 -18.15 -16.03 -15.92
C CYS A 189 -18.30 -16.79 -14.59
N ALA A 190 -17.25 -17.47 -14.14
CA ALA A 190 -17.25 -18.19 -12.87
C ALA A 190 -17.46 -17.25 -11.67
N ILE A 191 -16.72 -16.13 -11.63
CA ILE A 191 -16.84 -15.12 -10.58
C ILE A 191 -18.23 -14.50 -10.60
N MET A 192 -18.73 -14.06 -11.76
CA MET A 192 -20.07 -13.47 -11.88
C MET A 192 -21.18 -14.44 -11.46
N TYR A 193 -21.04 -15.73 -11.78
CA TYR A 193 -21.96 -16.77 -11.32
C TYR A 193 -21.96 -16.87 -9.78
N ALA A 194 -20.78 -16.98 -9.15
CA ALA A 194 -20.65 -17.06 -7.70
C ALA A 194 -21.23 -15.82 -6.99
N LEU A 195 -20.90 -14.63 -7.50
CA LEU A 195 -21.37 -13.35 -6.96
C LEU A 195 -22.89 -13.22 -7.07
N LYS A 196 -23.48 -13.60 -8.21
CA LYS A 196 -24.93 -13.55 -8.44
C LYS A 196 -25.72 -14.40 -7.43
N HIS A 197 -25.19 -15.55 -7.03
CA HIS A 197 -25.87 -16.47 -6.12
C HIS A 197 -25.63 -16.15 -4.63
N THR A 198 -24.63 -15.34 -4.31
CA THR A 198 -24.25 -15.08 -2.90
C THR A 198 -24.63 -13.69 -2.42
N LEU A 199 -24.58 -12.69 -3.30
CA LEU A 199 -24.74 -11.28 -2.93
C LEU A 199 -26.19 -10.82 -3.02
N SER A 200 -26.58 -9.98 -2.07
CA SER A 200 -27.78 -9.16 -2.14
C SER A 200 -27.62 -8.00 -3.11
N VAL A 201 -28.74 -7.42 -3.56
CA VAL A 201 -28.74 -6.26 -4.45
C VAL A 201 -27.98 -5.07 -3.85
N SER A 202 -28.11 -4.83 -2.55
CA SER A 202 -27.39 -3.76 -1.85
C SER A 202 -25.88 -3.97 -1.83
N GLU A 203 -25.42 -5.22 -1.68
CA GLU A 203 -23.99 -5.56 -1.71
C GLU A 203 -23.42 -5.42 -3.13
N VAL A 204 -24.20 -5.75 -4.17
CA VAL A 204 -23.79 -5.52 -5.57
C VAL A 204 -23.64 -4.03 -5.87
N ILE A 205 -24.57 -3.20 -5.40
CA ILE A 205 -24.45 -1.74 -5.51
C ILE A 205 -23.18 -1.25 -4.82
N GLU A 206 -22.88 -1.77 -3.62
CA GLU A 206 -21.66 -1.42 -2.89
C GLU A 206 -20.38 -1.73 -3.68
N ILE A 207 -20.31 -2.91 -4.30
CA ILE A 207 -19.16 -3.29 -5.13
C ILE A 207 -18.99 -2.34 -6.31
N LEU A 208 -20.09 -1.95 -6.95
CA LEU A 208 -20.07 -1.00 -8.06
C LEU A 208 -19.64 0.40 -7.61
N GLU A 209 -20.07 0.85 -6.44
CA GLU A 209 -19.62 2.12 -5.82
C GLU A 209 -18.10 2.10 -5.56
N VAL A 210 -17.59 1.03 -4.94
CA VAL A 210 -16.14 0.86 -4.68
C VAL A 210 -15.35 0.84 -5.98
N LEU A 211 -15.82 0.12 -7.00
CA LEU A 211 -15.20 0.08 -8.32
C LEU A 211 -15.20 1.47 -8.97
N LEU A 212 -16.32 2.19 -8.91
CA LEU A 212 -16.43 3.54 -9.46
C LEU A 212 -15.44 4.51 -8.81
N ILE A 213 -15.36 4.49 -7.47
CA ILE A 213 -14.39 5.28 -6.70
C ILE A 213 -12.97 4.91 -7.12
N PHE A 214 -12.66 3.61 -7.26
CA PHE A 214 -11.35 3.13 -7.70
C PHE A 214 -10.97 3.67 -9.08
N VAL A 215 -11.90 3.65 -10.05
CA VAL A 215 -11.65 4.18 -11.39
C VAL A 215 -11.35 5.67 -11.34
N TYR A 216 -12.17 6.47 -10.64
CA TYR A 216 -11.94 7.92 -10.54
C TYR A 216 -10.64 8.26 -9.83
N LEU A 217 -10.35 7.60 -8.70
CA LEU A 217 -9.08 7.79 -7.99
C LEU A 217 -7.89 7.41 -8.87
N SER A 218 -7.99 6.31 -9.64
CA SER A 218 -6.93 5.91 -10.58
C SER A 218 -6.68 6.97 -11.64
N LEU A 219 -7.73 7.52 -12.24
CA LEU A 219 -7.61 8.61 -13.23
C LEU A 219 -6.95 9.86 -12.64
N ILE A 220 -7.33 10.23 -11.40
CA ILE A 220 -6.80 11.40 -10.71
C ILE A 220 -5.33 11.19 -10.33
N VAL A 221 -5.02 10.10 -9.61
CA VAL A 221 -3.68 9.83 -9.05
C VAL A 221 -2.67 9.57 -10.15
N LEU A 222 -3.00 8.76 -11.16
CA LEU A 222 -2.06 8.46 -12.26
C LEU A 222 -1.82 9.66 -13.19
N TYR A 223 -2.76 10.60 -13.25
CA TYR A 223 -2.58 11.86 -13.97
C TYR A 223 -1.73 12.86 -13.19
N ILE A 224 -2.01 13.00 -11.88
CA ILE A 224 -1.30 13.94 -11.02
C ILE A 224 0.12 13.45 -10.76
N MET A 225 0.34 12.15 -10.50
CA MET A 225 1.60 11.60 -9.97
C MET A 225 2.23 10.59 -10.95
N PRO A 226 2.63 11.00 -12.17
CA PRO A 226 3.18 10.09 -13.15
C PRO A 226 4.46 9.41 -12.62
N ARG A 227 4.67 8.16 -13.00
CA ARG A 227 5.84 7.32 -12.68
C ARG A 227 6.06 7.03 -11.19
N SER A 228 5.10 7.35 -10.32
CA SER A 228 5.22 7.06 -8.89
C SER A 228 4.87 5.60 -8.55
N PHE A 229 3.98 4.99 -9.32
CA PHE A 229 3.40 3.68 -9.01
C PHE A 229 3.60 2.66 -10.14
N THR A 230 3.69 1.37 -9.81
CA THR A 230 3.43 0.24 -10.73
C THR A 230 1.93 -0.09 -10.77
N PRO A 231 1.43 -0.83 -11.78
CA PRO A 231 0.02 -1.24 -11.81
C PRO A 231 -0.44 -2.01 -10.56
N GLY A 232 0.40 -2.90 -10.02
CA GLY A 232 0.12 -3.61 -8.76
C GLY A 232 0.04 -2.66 -7.55
N GLU A 233 0.91 -1.65 -7.47
CA GLU A 233 0.88 -0.64 -6.39
C GLU A 233 -0.40 0.18 -6.41
N VAL A 234 -0.81 0.63 -7.60
CA VAL A 234 -2.08 1.34 -7.79
C VAL A 234 -3.24 0.47 -7.34
N MET A 235 -3.26 -0.80 -7.75
CA MET A 235 -4.33 -1.71 -7.40
C MET A 235 -4.45 -1.90 -5.89
N LEU A 236 -3.35 -2.19 -5.18
CA LEU A 236 -3.39 -2.37 -3.72
C LEU A 236 -3.75 -1.08 -3.00
N PHE A 237 -3.04 0.02 -3.30
CA PHE A 237 -3.21 1.28 -2.58
C PHE A 237 -4.60 1.90 -2.81
N LEU A 238 -5.03 1.98 -4.08
CA LEU A 238 -6.32 2.60 -4.40
C LEU A 238 -7.51 1.71 -4.10
N SER A 239 -7.40 0.38 -4.13
CA SER A 239 -8.51 -0.48 -3.67
C SER A 239 -8.79 -0.28 -2.18
N GLY A 240 -7.74 -0.22 -1.34
CA GLY A 240 -7.86 0.12 0.07
C GLY A 240 -8.49 1.50 0.29
N LEU A 241 -7.99 2.53 -0.41
CA LEU A 241 -8.55 3.89 -0.32
C LEU A 241 -10.01 3.96 -0.78
N SER A 242 -10.38 3.22 -1.82
CA SER A 242 -11.77 3.14 -2.30
C SER A 242 -12.71 2.51 -1.28
N ILE A 243 -12.29 1.42 -0.63
CA ILE A 243 -13.10 0.76 0.42
C ILE A 243 -13.29 1.71 1.61
N VAL A 244 -12.21 2.32 2.11
CA VAL A 244 -12.27 3.28 3.23
C VAL A 244 -13.16 4.47 2.89
N THR A 245 -13.03 5.02 1.67
CA THR A 245 -13.86 6.13 1.20
C THR A 245 -15.33 5.74 1.14
N ASN A 246 -15.64 4.58 0.56
CA ASN A 246 -17.01 4.07 0.47
C ASN A 246 -17.63 3.86 1.86
N GLN A 247 -16.88 3.26 2.78
CA GLN A 247 -17.33 3.05 4.15
C GLN A 247 -17.60 4.36 4.89
N LEU A 248 -16.75 5.37 4.69
CA LEU A 248 -16.98 6.70 5.25
C LEU A 248 -18.25 7.34 4.67
N ILE A 249 -18.47 7.26 3.36
CA ILE A 249 -19.68 7.77 2.71
C ILE A 249 -20.93 7.10 3.29
N LYS A 250 -20.97 5.78 3.35
CA LYS A 250 -22.12 5.02 3.86
C LYS A 250 -22.48 5.39 5.30
N ARG A 251 -21.48 5.41 6.19
CA ARG A 251 -21.68 5.82 7.59
C ARG A 251 -22.11 7.28 7.74
N SER A 252 -21.77 8.12 6.77
CA SER A 252 -22.20 9.53 6.76
C SER A 252 -23.65 9.70 6.34
N LEU A 253 -24.13 8.84 5.43
CA LEU A 253 -25.48 8.85 4.90
C LEU A 253 -26.50 8.15 5.81
N SER A 254 -26.08 7.32 6.77
CA SER A 254 -26.97 6.74 7.76
C SER A 254 -27.47 7.83 8.72
N PHE A 255 -28.66 8.37 8.47
CA PHE A 255 -29.31 9.38 9.32
C PHE A 255 -29.94 8.72 10.54
N GLY A 256 -29.25 8.70 11.69
CA GLY A 256 -29.84 8.28 12.97
C GLY A 256 -28.85 7.70 13.98
N ASP A 257 -27.87 6.93 13.48
CA ASP A 257 -27.01 6.10 14.33
C ASP A 257 -25.64 6.77 14.59
N GLY A 258 -25.64 7.87 15.33
CA GLY A 258 -24.40 8.59 15.70
C GLY A 258 -23.46 7.84 16.68
N HIS A 259 -23.52 6.52 16.75
CA HIS A 259 -22.80 5.73 17.77
C HIS A 259 -21.82 4.75 17.14
N TYR A 260 -21.19 5.13 16.02
CA TYR A 260 -20.13 4.31 15.44
C TYR A 260 -18.91 4.27 16.36
N ASP A 261 -18.20 3.13 16.34
CA ASP A 261 -16.96 2.97 17.08
C ASP A 261 -15.96 4.12 16.77
N PRO A 262 -15.45 4.82 17.80
CA PRO A 262 -14.54 5.93 17.60
C PRO A 262 -13.21 5.56 16.94
N LEU A 263 -12.66 4.37 17.19
CA LEU A 263 -11.37 3.95 16.61
C LEU A 263 -11.50 3.74 15.10
N ALA A 264 -12.51 2.99 14.67
CA ALA A 264 -12.80 2.77 13.26
C ALA A 264 -13.12 4.10 12.56
N SER A 265 -13.96 4.94 13.17
CA SER A 265 -14.33 6.24 12.61
C SER A 265 -13.13 7.20 12.50
N PHE A 266 -12.20 7.16 13.46
CA PHE A 266 -10.96 7.93 13.41
C PHE A 266 -10.12 7.54 12.20
N LEU A 267 -9.88 6.25 11.95
CA LEU A 267 -9.14 5.81 10.76
C LEU A 267 -9.80 6.30 9.47
N LEU A 268 -11.11 6.07 9.32
CA LEU A 268 -11.85 6.45 8.11
C LEU A 268 -11.73 7.96 7.84
N VAL A 269 -12.01 8.79 8.84
CA VAL A 269 -11.98 10.26 8.72
C VAL A 269 -10.58 10.77 8.45
N ILE A 270 -9.55 10.27 9.14
CA ILE A 270 -8.18 10.75 8.97
C ILE A 270 -7.60 10.34 7.62
N VAL A 271 -7.77 9.08 7.19
CA VAL A 271 -7.25 8.59 5.91
C VAL A 271 -7.92 9.29 4.73
N VAL A 272 -9.26 9.36 4.70
CA VAL A 272 -9.97 10.04 3.61
C VAL A 272 -9.75 11.55 3.67
N GLY A 273 -9.75 12.14 4.87
CA GLY A 273 -9.52 13.57 5.06
C GLY A 273 -8.13 14.01 4.58
N THR A 274 -7.08 13.25 4.88
CA THR A 274 -5.71 13.56 4.40
C THR A 274 -5.57 13.40 2.88
N ALA A 275 -6.26 12.44 2.27
CA ALA A 275 -6.33 12.31 0.81
C ALA A 275 -7.06 13.50 0.15
N LEU A 276 -8.21 13.89 0.69
CA LEU A 276 -8.97 15.07 0.22
C LEU A 276 -8.17 16.36 0.37
N LEU A 277 -7.45 16.53 1.49
CA LEU A 277 -6.57 17.67 1.70
C LEU A 277 -5.46 17.74 0.64
N GLY A 278 -4.88 16.60 0.26
CA GLY A 278 -3.90 16.52 -0.84
C GLY A 278 -4.48 16.96 -2.19
N LEU A 279 -5.74 16.60 -2.47
CA LEU A 279 -6.45 17.06 -3.67
C LEU A 279 -6.68 18.58 -3.64
N VAL A 280 -7.07 19.14 -2.49
CA VAL A 280 -7.21 20.60 -2.30
C VAL A 280 -5.88 21.30 -2.56
N PHE A 281 -4.77 20.81 -2.00
CA PHE A 281 -3.45 21.40 -2.25
C PHE A 281 -3.01 21.28 -3.69
N THR A 282 -3.26 20.15 -4.32
CA THR A 282 -2.92 19.96 -5.73
C THR A 282 -3.63 21.00 -6.59
N ILE A 283 -4.94 21.22 -6.36
CA ILE A 283 -5.71 22.25 -7.08
C ILE A 283 -5.17 23.65 -6.75
N LEU A 284 -4.97 23.97 -5.47
CA LEU A 284 -4.50 25.28 -5.02
C LEU A 284 -3.16 25.66 -5.67
N TYR A 285 -2.18 24.76 -5.64
CA TYR A 285 -0.83 25.01 -6.15
C TYR A 285 -0.69 24.87 -7.67
N CYS A 286 -1.75 24.48 -8.38
CA CYS A 286 -1.84 24.73 -9.82
C CYS A 286 -1.90 26.23 -10.14
N PHE A 287 -2.47 27.03 -9.24
CA PHE A 287 -2.68 28.47 -9.45
C PHE A 287 -1.74 29.35 -8.64
N VAL A 288 -1.28 28.87 -7.48
CA VAL A 288 -0.42 29.62 -6.56
C VAL A 288 1.03 29.15 -6.63
N ASP A 289 1.98 30.07 -6.51
CA ASP A 289 3.41 29.73 -6.38
C ASP A 289 3.75 29.29 -4.97
N SER A 290 4.28 28.07 -4.85
CA SER A 290 4.48 27.38 -3.57
C SER A 290 5.72 27.86 -2.80
N ASN A 291 6.64 28.58 -3.46
CA ASN A 291 7.92 29.01 -2.88
C ASN A 291 7.86 30.30 -2.03
N THR A 292 6.68 30.92 -1.88
CA THR A 292 6.51 32.17 -1.12
C THR A 292 6.09 31.90 0.33
N TRP A 293 6.43 32.81 1.25
CA TRP A 293 5.98 32.72 2.65
C TRP A 293 4.45 32.83 2.79
N VAL A 294 3.82 33.63 1.92
CA VAL A 294 2.34 33.75 1.85
C VAL A 294 1.72 32.39 1.51
N SER A 295 2.28 31.70 0.53
CA SER A 295 1.82 30.38 0.10
C SER A 295 2.00 29.31 1.19
N SER A 296 3.07 29.42 1.98
CA SER A 296 3.23 28.60 3.18
C SER A 296 2.20 28.94 4.27
N LEU A 297 1.91 30.21 4.50
CA LEU A 297 0.84 30.60 5.43
C LEU A 297 -0.50 30.03 4.99
N ILE A 298 -0.83 30.11 3.69
CA ILE A 298 -2.05 29.52 3.12
C ILE A 298 -2.08 28.00 3.35
N PHE A 299 -0.95 27.30 3.15
CA PHE A 299 -0.84 25.86 3.42
C PHE A 299 -1.26 25.51 4.85
N HIS A 300 -0.62 26.15 5.82
CA HIS A 300 -0.81 25.85 7.24
C HIS A 300 -2.22 26.25 7.71
N VAL A 301 -2.69 27.43 7.30
CA VAL A 301 -4.05 27.89 7.62
C VAL A 301 -5.10 26.95 7.02
N THR A 302 -4.94 26.54 5.76
CA THR A 302 -5.86 25.59 5.11
C THR A 302 -5.82 24.23 5.80
N THR A 303 -4.63 23.74 6.18
CA THR A 303 -4.48 22.49 6.94
C THR A 303 -5.24 22.54 8.26
N VAL A 304 -5.07 23.61 9.03
CA VAL A 304 -5.74 23.80 10.33
C VAL A 304 -7.25 23.90 10.14
N ILE A 305 -7.72 24.77 9.24
CA ILE A 305 -9.17 24.96 8.98
C ILE A 305 -9.81 23.66 8.48
N PHE A 306 -9.16 22.93 7.57
CA PHE A 306 -9.69 21.68 7.06
C PHE A 306 -9.71 20.59 8.15
N GLY A 307 -8.66 20.50 8.97
CA GLY A 307 -8.59 19.56 10.08
C GLY A 307 -9.60 19.85 11.18
N SER A 308 -9.68 21.09 11.67
CA SER A 308 -10.60 21.48 12.75
C SER A 308 -12.04 21.66 12.27
N GLY A 309 -12.24 22.07 11.02
CA GLY A 309 -13.55 22.32 10.43
C GLY A 309 -14.14 21.04 9.83
N THR A 310 -13.53 20.52 8.77
CA THR A 310 -14.08 19.38 8.03
C THR A 310 -13.87 18.07 8.79
N MET A 311 -12.63 17.72 9.13
CA MET A 311 -12.34 16.39 9.70
C MET A 311 -12.92 16.23 11.11
N ALA A 312 -12.76 17.22 12.00
CA ALA A 312 -13.31 17.14 13.36
C ALA A 312 -14.85 17.13 13.38
N LEU A 313 -15.51 17.90 12.51
CA LEU A 313 -16.98 17.89 12.41
C LEU A 313 -17.48 16.55 11.84
N TRP A 314 -16.76 15.98 10.88
CA TRP A 314 -17.10 14.67 10.32
C TRP A 314 -16.99 13.58 11.38
N PHE A 315 -15.90 13.59 12.17
CA PHE A 315 -15.74 12.67 13.30
C PHE A 315 -16.84 12.84 14.35
N TYR A 316 -17.18 14.08 14.71
CA TYR A 316 -18.28 14.36 15.64
C TYR A 316 -19.62 13.87 15.10
N ARG A 317 -19.88 14.00 13.80
CA ARG A 317 -21.10 13.50 13.17
C ARG A 317 -21.25 11.98 13.31
N LEU A 318 -20.17 11.23 13.19
CA LEU A 318 -20.16 9.76 13.24
C LEU A 318 -20.23 9.20 14.66
N THR A 319 -19.53 9.84 15.61
CA THR A 319 -19.29 9.26 16.95
C THR A 319 -19.97 10.03 18.08
N ARG A 320 -20.49 11.23 17.80
CA ARG A 320 -20.95 12.23 18.78
C ARG A 320 -19.91 12.66 19.81
N ASN A 321 -18.64 12.36 19.55
CA ASN A 321 -17.52 12.80 20.38
C ASN A 321 -16.76 13.93 19.68
N HIS A 322 -16.34 14.95 20.43
CA HIS A 322 -15.45 15.98 19.90
C HIS A 322 -14.07 15.36 19.65
N LEU A 323 -13.56 15.44 18.41
CA LEU A 323 -12.33 14.76 17.97
C LEU A 323 -11.14 14.99 18.92
N PHE A 324 -10.81 16.25 19.18
CA PHE A 324 -9.64 16.59 20.00
C PHE A 324 -9.79 16.21 21.46
N ALA A 325 -10.98 16.40 22.04
CA ALA A 325 -11.26 16.01 23.43
C ALA A 325 -11.22 14.49 23.59
N TRP A 326 -11.84 13.75 22.66
CA TRP A 326 -11.79 12.29 22.63
C TRP A 326 -10.36 11.79 22.50
N LEU A 327 -9.57 12.35 21.56
CA LEU A 327 -8.19 11.93 21.35
C LEU A 327 -7.33 12.21 22.59
N LEU A 328 -7.45 13.39 23.21
CA LEU A 328 -6.70 13.71 24.42
C LEU A 328 -7.07 12.78 25.58
N ASN A 329 -8.37 12.56 25.81
CA ASN A 329 -8.85 11.64 26.84
C ASN A 329 -8.37 10.21 26.56
N PHE A 330 -8.42 9.76 25.30
CA PHE A 330 -7.95 8.45 24.88
C PHE A 330 -6.45 8.27 25.16
N LEU A 331 -5.62 9.23 24.76
CA LEU A 331 -4.15 9.16 24.93
C LEU A 331 -3.73 9.19 26.40
N THR A 332 -4.47 9.91 27.26
CA THR A 332 -4.16 10.09 28.69
C THR A 332 -4.91 9.13 29.62
N SER A 333 -5.76 8.26 29.07
CA SER A 333 -6.67 7.41 29.83
C SER A 333 -5.97 6.45 30.79
N THR A 334 -4.79 5.92 30.45
CA THR A 334 -4.09 4.92 31.26
C THR A 334 -2.62 5.25 31.43
N ARG A 335 -2.02 4.81 32.56
CA ARG A 335 -0.58 4.96 32.82
C ARG A 335 0.27 4.25 31.77
N THR A 336 -0.16 3.06 31.33
CA THR A 336 0.49 2.30 30.24
C THR A 336 0.61 3.13 28.96
N ARG A 337 -0.47 3.82 28.57
CA ARG A 337 -0.45 4.69 27.38
C ARG A 337 0.55 5.84 27.53
N ILE A 338 0.58 6.48 28.69
CA ILE A 338 1.52 7.58 28.97
C ILE A 338 2.97 7.07 28.89
N TYR A 339 3.28 5.92 29.49
CA TYR A 339 4.61 5.33 29.43
C TYR A 339 5.00 4.96 27.99
N LEU A 340 4.12 4.31 27.23
CA LEU A 340 4.36 3.99 25.82
C LEU A 340 4.59 5.23 24.96
N LEU A 341 3.76 6.27 25.12
CA LEU A 341 3.92 7.53 24.40
C LEU A 341 5.25 8.20 24.75
N SER A 342 5.61 8.25 26.03
CA SER A 342 6.90 8.82 26.46
C SER A 342 8.08 8.06 25.85
N TYR A 343 8.02 6.73 25.84
CA TYR A 343 9.03 5.86 25.23
C TYR A 343 9.11 6.09 23.71
N TRP A 344 8.00 6.13 23.00
CA TRP A 344 7.99 6.40 21.56
C TRP A 344 8.50 7.79 21.20
N ILE A 345 8.21 8.81 22.02
CA ILE A 345 8.80 10.16 21.83
C ILE A 345 10.32 10.10 21.98
N THR A 346 10.85 9.37 22.95
CA THR A 346 12.31 9.21 23.10
C THR A 346 12.94 8.48 21.91
N LEU A 347 12.29 7.43 21.38
CA LEU A 347 12.76 6.74 20.18
C LEU A 347 12.72 7.64 18.94
N ALA A 348 11.64 8.40 18.75
CA ALA A 348 11.51 9.33 17.63
C ALA A 348 12.57 10.44 17.70
N PHE A 349 12.85 10.95 18.91
CA PHE A 349 13.93 11.91 19.13
C PHE A 349 15.30 11.31 18.78
N LEU A 350 15.61 10.09 19.25
CA LEU A 350 16.85 9.41 18.93
C LEU A 350 16.99 9.15 17.42
N ALA A 351 15.94 8.70 16.74
CA ALA A 351 15.93 8.51 15.30
C ALA A 351 16.18 9.84 14.54
N SER A 352 15.60 10.94 15.02
CA SER A 352 15.81 12.27 14.45
C SER A 352 17.27 12.73 14.62
N LEU A 353 17.89 12.46 15.78
CA LEU A 353 19.31 12.74 16.00
C LEU A 353 20.21 11.92 15.07
N ILE A 354 19.88 10.64 14.83
CA ILE A 354 20.62 9.78 13.89
C ILE A 354 20.57 10.37 12.48
N VAL A 355 19.39 10.76 11.99
CA VAL A 355 19.21 11.40 10.68
C VAL A 355 20.00 12.71 10.61
N PHE A 356 19.90 13.55 11.63
CA PHE A 356 20.58 14.84 11.67
C PHE A 356 22.10 14.67 11.64
N HIS A 357 22.64 13.79 12.48
CA HIS A 357 24.08 13.50 12.54
C HIS A 357 24.63 12.99 11.19
N GLN A 358 23.87 12.12 10.50
CA GLN A 358 24.26 11.63 9.17
C GLN A 358 24.31 12.75 8.13
N ASN A 359 23.29 13.62 8.12
CA ASN A 359 23.24 14.77 7.22
C ASN A 359 24.37 15.78 7.50
N CYS A 360 24.69 16.05 8.76
CA CYS A 360 25.83 16.90 9.13
C CYS A 360 27.17 16.32 8.66
N LYS A 361 27.37 15.01 8.80
CA LYS A 361 28.58 14.32 8.35
C LYS A 361 28.74 14.38 6.83
N GLN A 362 27.63 14.25 6.08
CA GLN A 362 27.62 14.38 4.63
C GLN A 362 27.99 15.81 4.17
N SER A 363 27.48 16.84 4.85
CA SER A 363 27.80 18.23 4.52
C SER A 363 29.27 18.61 4.72
N SER A 364 30.04 17.80 5.45
CA SER A 364 31.46 18.06 5.77
C SER A 364 32.45 17.27 4.88
N GLY A 365 31.97 16.33 4.06
CA GLY A 365 32.79 15.50 3.17
C GLY A 365 32.51 15.78 1.69
N SER A 366 33.55 15.90 0.86
CA SER A 366 33.48 16.30 -0.56
C SER A 366 32.92 15.26 -1.54
N LYS A 367 32.34 14.14 -1.06
CA LYS A 367 31.73 13.09 -1.90
C LYS A 367 30.24 12.94 -1.59
N GLU A 368 29.40 12.86 -2.62
CA GLU A 368 27.99 12.47 -2.49
C GLU A 368 27.87 11.08 -1.83
N TYR A 369 27.65 11.05 -0.52
CA TYR A 369 27.48 9.82 0.23
C TYR A 369 25.98 9.47 0.28
N LYS A 370 25.53 8.48 -0.50
CA LYS A 370 24.20 7.87 -0.31
C LYS A 370 24.20 7.08 1.00
N ALA A 371 23.08 7.09 1.75
CA ALA A 371 22.97 6.31 2.98
C ALA A 371 23.25 4.82 2.70
N SER A 372 24.07 4.20 3.54
CA SER A 372 24.37 2.77 3.40
C SER A 372 23.10 1.93 3.62
N THR A 373 23.05 0.73 3.04
CA THR A 373 21.93 -0.19 3.27
C THR A 373 21.73 -0.48 4.76
N ALA A 374 22.81 -0.66 5.53
CA ALA A 374 22.75 -0.84 6.98
C ALA A 374 22.10 0.37 7.72
N MET A 375 22.39 1.58 7.26
CA MET A 375 21.83 2.82 7.79
C MET A 375 20.35 2.99 7.47
N ARG A 376 19.90 2.56 6.28
CA ARG A 376 18.47 2.52 5.96
C ARG A 376 17.75 1.45 6.76
N LYS A 377 18.42 0.34 7.08
CA LYS A 377 17.85 -0.74 7.90
C LYS A 377 17.89 -0.46 9.41
N SER A 378 18.67 0.51 9.91
CA SER A 378 18.59 0.89 11.33
C SER A 378 17.21 1.47 11.71
N PHE A 379 16.48 2.07 10.75
CA PHE A 379 15.09 2.49 10.98
C PHE A 379 14.13 1.30 11.20
N HIS A 380 14.49 0.10 10.71
CA HIS A 380 13.69 -1.10 10.97
C HIS A 380 13.86 -1.55 12.43
N ILE A 381 15.03 -1.36 13.04
CA ILE A 381 15.21 -1.62 14.48
C ILE A 381 14.34 -0.66 15.31
N VAL A 382 14.34 0.62 14.96
CA VAL A 382 13.52 1.63 15.65
C VAL A 382 12.03 1.31 15.53
N ILE A 383 11.58 0.89 14.34
CA ILE A 383 10.16 0.56 14.14
C ILE A 383 9.77 -0.73 14.86
N VAL A 384 10.62 -1.76 14.88
CA VAL A 384 10.41 -2.98 15.69
C VAL A 384 10.32 -2.63 17.18
N ALA A 385 11.24 -1.80 17.67
CA ALA A 385 11.26 -1.32 19.06
C ALA A 385 10.03 -0.47 19.41
N THR A 386 9.35 0.12 18.42
CA THR A 386 8.11 0.89 18.58
C THR A 386 6.88 -0.02 18.59
N TYR A 387 6.77 -0.91 17.60
CA TYR A 387 5.59 -1.74 17.37
C TYR A 387 5.44 -2.88 18.36
N ILE A 388 6.53 -3.58 18.73
CA ILE A 388 6.44 -4.74 19.64
C ILE A 388 5.81 -4.34 20.99
N PRO A 389 6.30 -3.29 21.71
CA PRO A 389 5.65 -2.87 22.95
C PRO A 389 4.20 -2.41 22.74
N GLY A 390 3.89 -1.74 21.63
CA GLY A 390 2.51 -1.37 21.30
C GLY A 390 1.58 -2.58 21.13
N LEU A 391 2.05 -3.62 20.45
CA LEU A 391 1.30 -4.85 20.20
C LEU A 391 1.04 -5.67 21.47
N ILE A 392 2.03 -5.71 22.36
CA ILE A 392 1.96 -6.43 23.64
C ILE A 392 1.08 -5.69 24.65
N TYR A 393 1.30 -4.37 24.81
CA TYR A 393 0.74 -3.63 25.94
C TYR A 393 -0.55 -2.86 25.62
N ASP A 394 -0.72 -2.30 24.41
CA ASP A 394 -1.93 -1.53 24.05
C ASP A 394 -2.13 -1.41 22.53
N ARG A 395 -2.77 -2.43 21.93
CA ARG A 395 -3.08 -2.46 20.48
C ARG A 395 -3.96 -1.30 20.02
N PRO A 396 -5.01 -0.87 20.75
CA PRO A 396 -5.79 0.31 20.40
C PRO A 396 -4.96 1.60 20.35
N LEU A 397 -4.02 1.80 21.30
CA LEU A 397 -3.11 2.94 21.25
C LEU A 397 -2.24 2.89 19.99
N LEU A 398 -1.64 1.74 19.69
CA LEU A 398 -0.83 1.55 18.49
C LEU A 398 -1.65 1.81 17.22
N TYR A 399 -2.89 1.34 17.15
CA TYR A 399 -3.81 1.58 16.05
C TYR A 399 -4.02 3.10 15.80
N VAL A 400 -4.32 3.87 16.85
CA VAL A 400 -4.55 5.32 16.74
C VAL A 400 -3.26 6.06 16.42
N ALA A 401 -2.16 5.72 17.09
CA ALA A 401 -0.85 6.32 16.85
C ALA A 401 -0.39 6.09 15.39
N ALA A 402 -0.60 4.89 14.85
CA ALA A 402 -0.33 4.56 13.46
C ALA A 402 -1.12 5.44 12.47
N VAL A 403 -2.40 5.69 12.74
CA VAL A 403 -3.24 6.59 11.90
C VAL A 403 -2.70 8.02 11.93
N VAL A 404 -2.30 8.52 13.10
CA VAL A 404 -1.68 9.84 13.26
C VAL A 404 -0.33 9.91 12.52
N CYS A 405 0.52 8.89 12.66
CA CYS A 405 1.80 8.80 11.97
C CYS A 405 1.62 8.75 10.45
N PHE A 406 0.64 8.01 9.94
CA PHE A 406 0.33 7.96 8.52
C PHE A 406 -0.06 9.33 7.99
N ALA A 407 -0.98 10.02 8.68
CA ALA A 407 -1.37 11.39 8.33
C ALA A 407 -0.19 12.36 8.38
N ALA A 408 0.68 12.24 9.38
CA ALA A 408 1.88 13.05 9.50
C ALA A 408 2.88 12.81 8.36
N PHE A 409 3.12 11.56 7.97
CA PHE A 409 4.03 11.22 6.85
C PHE A 409 3.49 11.76 5.53
N VAL A 410 2.19 11.59 5.28
CA VAL A 410 1.52 12.16 4.09
C VAL A 410 1.61 13.70 4.10
N LEU A 411 1.39 14.35 5.25
CA LEU A 411 1.49 15.81 5.34
C LEU A 411 2.93 16.32 5.16
N LEU A 412 3.93 15.64 5.72
CA LEU A 412 5.34 15.95 5.50
C LEU A 412 5.72 15.79 4.03
N GLU A 413 5.16 14.78 3.37
CA GLU A 413 5.35 14.57 1.95
C GLU A 413 4.68 15.67 1.12
N TYR A 414 3.51 16.18 1.51
CA TYR A 414 2.93 17.39 0.89
C TYR A 414 3.82 18.63 1.10
N ILE A 415 4.33 18.84 2.32
CA ILE A 415 5.25 19.95 2.63
C ILE A 415 6.51 19.87 1.76
N ARG A 416 7.09 18.68 1.60
CA ARG A 416 8.26 18.44 0.76
C ARG A 416 7.94 18.65 -0.72
N HIS A 417 6.90 17.98 -1.22
CA HIS A 417 6.50 18.01 -2.61
C HIS A 417 6.18 19.44 -3.09
N PHE A 418 5.39 20.20 -2.31
CA PHE A 418 5.06 21.59 -2.63
C PHE A 418 6.15 22.59 -2.18
N ARG A 419 7.25 22.15 -1.56
CA ARG A 419 8.35 23.01 -1.05
C ARG A 419 7.90 24.11 -0.07
N ILE A 420 6.99 23.76 0.83
CA ILE A 420 6.38 24.68 1.80
C ILE A 420 7.43 25.16 2.83
N LYS A 421 7.67 26.47 2.93
CA LYS A 421 8.68 27.04 3.85
C LYS A 421 8.27 26.96 5.33
N PRO A 422 9.21 26.80 6.28
CA PRO A 422 10.64 26.55 6.05
C PRO A 422 10.95 25.05 5.81
N LEU A 423 10.07 24.16 6.28
CA LEU A 423 10.34 22.72 6.37
C LEU A 423 10.59 22.04 5.02
N GLY A 424 9.88 22.40 3.96
CA GLY A 424 10.03 21.81 2.63
C GLY A 424 11.42 22.03 2.02
N MET A 425 12.09 23.13 2.37
CA MET A 425 13.47 23.40 1.96
C MET A 425 14.49 22.54 2.73
N VAL A 426 14.16 22.14 3.95
CA VAL A 426 15.01 21.30 4.80
C VAL A 426 14.79 19.81 4.49
N LEU A 427 13.53 19.40 4.31
CA LEU A 427 13.14 18.01 4.07
C LEU A 427 13.65 17.47 2.74
N SER A 428 13.61 18.29 1.68
CA SER A 428 14.03 17.86 0.34
C SER A 428 15.49 17.37 0.29
N PRO A 429 16.50 18.13 0.78
CA PRO A 429 17.87 17.64 0.84
C PRO A 429 18.05 16.55 1.90
N MET A 430 17.39 16.63 3.06
CA MET A 430 17.52 15.61 4.11
C MET A 430 17.06 14.22 3.67
N LEU A 431 15.99 14.14 2.88
CA LEU A 431 15.45 12.89 2.37
C LEU A 431 16.15 12.41 1.09
N ALA A 432 16.84 13.29 0.38
CA ALA A 432 17.56 12.94 -0.86
C ALA A 432 18.57 11.81 -0.63
N THR A 433 19.22 11.79 0.54
CA THR A 433 20.21 10.78 0.94
C THR A 433 19.62 9.38 1.13
N PHE A 434 18.30 9.29 1.31
CA PHE A 434 17.57 8.05 1.55
C PHE A 434 16.73 7.57 0.35
N LEU A 435 16.74 8.30 -0.77
CA LEU A 435 16.02 7.92 -1.99
C LEU A 435 16.53 6.58 -2.54
N ASP A 436 15.57 5.76 -2.99
CA ASP A 436 15.82 4.48 -3.64
C ASP A 436 15.31 4.49 -5.10
N GLU A 437 15.65 3.46 -5.88
CA GLU A 437 15.19 3.26 -7.27
C GLU A 437 13.66 3.30 -7.40
N ARG A 438 12.95 2.97 -6.30
CA ARG A 438 11.49 2.96 -6.17
C ARG A 438 10.89 4.37 -6.09
N ASP A 439 11.64 5.37 -5.65
CA ASP A 439 11.16 6.75 -5.53
C ASP A 439 11.52 7.57 -6.79
N SER A 440 11.21 7.01 -7.97
CA SER A 440 11.50 7.63 -9.27
C SER A 440 10.45 8.65 -9.73
N GLY A 441 9.32 8.72 -9.01
CA GLY A 441 8.25 9.69 -9.24
C GLY A 441 8.40 10.96 -8.41
N PRO A 442 7.43 11.90 -8.53
CA PRO A 442 7.36 13.11 -7.71
C PRO A 442 7.19 12.84 -6.20
N LEU A 443 6.70 11.65 -5.84
CA LEU A 443 6.51 11.22 -4.46
C LEU A 443 7.59 10.27 -3.99
N ILE A 444 7.95 10.37 -2.71
CA ILE A 444 8.77 9.41 -1.98
C ILE A 444 7.80 8.50 -1.22
N LEU A 445 7.58 7.29 -1.72
CA LEU A 445 6.59 6.36 -1.17
C LEU A 445 7.21 5.32 -0.25
N ALA A 446 8.52 5.09 -0.33
CA ALA A 446 9.19 4.02 0.43
C ALA A 446 8.93 4.08 1.95
N HIS A 447 8.97 5.27 2.55
CA HIS A 447 8.73 5.44 3.99
C HIS A 447 7.24 5.30 4.38
N ILE A 448 6.33 5.67 3.48
CA ILE A 448 4.88 5.46 3.66
C ILE A 448 4.56 3.97 3.53
N TYR A 449 5.15 3.26 2.57
CA TYR A 449 4.97 1.82 2.40
C TYR A 449 5.56 1.01 3.54
N LEU A 450 6.71 1.41 4.07
CA LEU A 450 7.26 0.82 5.29
C LEU A 450 6.25 0.96 6.44
N LEU A 451 5.74 2.18 6.69
CA LEU A 451 4.73 2.38 7.73
C LEU A 451 3.48 1.51 7.48
N LEU A 452 2.87 1.59 6.30
CA LEU A 452 1.68 0.82 5.94
C LEU A 452 1.89 -0.70 6.07
N GLY A 453 3.08 -1.20 5.72
CA GLY A 453 3.46 -2.59 5.92
C GLY A 453 3.31 -3.07 7.35
N LEU A 454 3.73 -2.24 8.30
CA LEU A 454 3.58 -2.55 9.71
C LEU A 454 2.17 -2.27 10.25
N THR A 455 1.47 -1.24 9.75
CA THR A 455 0.16 -0.84 10.30
C THR A 455 -1.00 -1.66 9.77
N LEU A 456 -0.98 -2.11 8.51
CA LEU A 456 -2.11 -2.80 7.91
C LEU A 456 -2.50 -4.08 8.65
N PRO A 457 -1.56 -4.97 9.04
CA PRO A 457 -1.89 -6.11 9.91
C PRO A 457 -2.57 -5.71 11.22
N VAL A 458 -2.25 -4.53 11.77
CA VAL A 458 -2.88 -4.00 13.00
C VAL A 458 -4.27 -3.45 12.71
N TRP A 459 -4.43 -2.68 11.63
CA TRP A 459 -5.71 -2.08 11.26
C TRP A 459 -6.76 -3.09 10.80
N LEU A 460 -6.31 -4.17 10.17
CA LEU A 460 -7.15 -5.23 9.64
C LEU A 460 -7.48 -6.30 10.69
N PHE A 461 -6.77 -6.34 11.82
CA PHE A 461 -6.97 -7.35 12.84
C PHE A 461 -8.28 -7.12 13.63
N PRO A 462 -9.23 -8.08 13.62
CA PRO A 462 -10.51 -7.95 14.34
C PRO A 462 -10.39 -7.70 15.85
N GLY A 463 -9.35 -8.23 16.49
CA GLY A 463 -9.17 -8.16 17.94
C GLY A 463 -8.82 -6.78 18.50
N VAL A 464 -8.78 -5.73 17.66
CA VAL A 464 -8.79 -4.34 18.13
C VAL A 464 -10.19 -3.90 18.57
N PHE A 465 -11.23 -4.46 17.95
CA PHE A 465 -12.64 -4.11 18.17
C PHE A 465 -13.42 -5.13 19.01
N ALA A 466 -12.82 -6.31 19.24
CA ALA A 466 -13.38 -7.36 20.07
C ALA A 466 -12.52 -7.54 21.35
N PRO A 467 -13.11 -8.01 22.47
CA PRO A 467 -12.33 -8.36 23.66
C PRO A 467 -11.20 -9.33 23.30
N GLN A 468 -10.02 -9.16 23.94
CA GLN A 468 -8.82 -9.96 23.66
C GLN A 468 -9.06 -11.48 23.82
N SER A 469 -10.05 -11.88 24.63
CA SER A 469 -10.44 -13.28 24.85
C SER A 469 -11.12 -13.95 23.65
N VAL A 470 -11.48 -13.21 22.60
CA VAL A 470 -12.21 -13.73 21.43
C VAL A 470 -11.27 -14.28 20.34
N PHE A 471 -10.03 -13.79 20.28
CA PHE A 471 -9.01 -14.30 19.34
C PHE A 471 -7.74 -14.79 20.07
N PRO A 472 -7.85 -15.73 21.03
CA PRO A 472 -6.69 -16.27 21.72
C PRO A 472 -5.93 -17.25 20.82
N GLY A 473 -4.63 -17.39 21.06
CA GLY A 473 -3.82 -18.43 20.41
C GLY A 473 -3.07 -17.94 19.18
N GLU A 474 -3.07 -18.77 18.14
CA GLU A 474 -2.16 -18.61 16.98
C GLU A 474 -2.51 -17.36 16.16
N VAL A 475 -3.81 -17.05 16.08
CA VAL A 475 -4.36 -15.88 15.39
C VAL A 475 -3.89 -14.57 16.03
N ALA A 476 -3.55 -14.57 17.33
CA ALA A 476 -3.00 -13.39 18.01
C ALA A 476 -1.60 -13.00 17.50
N LEU A 477 -0.93 -13.89 16.74
CA LEU A 477 0.34 -13.59 16.07
C LEU A 477 0.15 -12.75 14.78
N ALA A 478 -1.02 -12.81 14.14
CA ALA A 478 -1.30 -12.10 12.90
C ALA A 478 -0.96 -10.60 12.91
N PRO A 479 -1.31 -9.78 13.92
CA PRO A 479 -0.96 -8.36 13.93
C PRO A 479 0.56 -8.09 13.99
N TYR A 480 1.39 -9.09 14.32
CA TYR A 480 2.85 -9.00 14.25
C TYR A 480 3.41 -9.21 12.83
N ALA A 481 2.60 -9.57 11.84
CA ALA A 481 3.05 -9.93 10.49
C ALA A 481 3.97 -8.87 9.85
N GLY A 482 3.65 -7.58 10.02
CA GLY A 482 4.50 -6.51 9.48
C GLY A 482 5.84 -6.36 10.21
N VAL A 483 5.84 -6.56 11.52
CA VAL A 483 7.07 -6.59 12.33
C VAL A 483 7.94 -7.77 11.92
N LEU A 484 7.35 -8.96 11.75
CA LEU A 484 8.07 -10.18 11.38
C LEU A 484 8.61 -10.10 9.96
N ALA A 485 7.76 -9.86 8.96
CA ALA A 485 8.15 -9.90 7.56
C ALA A 485 9.12 -8.78 7.19
N VAL A 486 8.78 -7.54 7.54
CA VAL A 486 9.55 -6.35 7.12
C VAL A 486 10.51 -5.90 8.20
N GLY A 487 10.01 -5.67 9.42
CA GLY A 487 10.83 -5.15 10.53
C GLY A 487 12.04 -6.04 10.88
N ILE A 488 11.86 -7.36 10.83
CA ILE A 488 12.89 -8.34 11.21
C ILE A 488 13.40 -9.08 9.98
N GLY A 489 12.52 -9.72 9.20
CA GLY A 489 12.87 -10.57 8.07
C GLY A 489 13.67 -9.85 6.98
N ASP A 490 13.05 -8.89 6.30
CA ASP A 490 13.69 -8.08 5.24
C ASP A 490 14.94 -7.32 5.75
N ALA A 491 14.89 -6.78 6.97
CA ALA A 491 16.04 -6.13 7.58
C ALA A 491 17.24 -7.07 7.72
N MET A 492 17.02 -8.27 8.29
CA MET A 492 18.09 -9.25 8.50
C MET A 492 18.57 -9.88 7.19
N ALA A 493 17.66 -10.17 6.24
CA ALA A 493 18.03 -10.64 4.90
C ALA A 493 18.94 -9.63 4.18
N SER A 494 18.61 -8.34 4.27
CA SER A 494 19.39 -7.30 3.60
C SER A 494 20.74 -7.05 4.26
N VAL A 495 20.81 -7.01 5.60
CA VAL A 495 22.06 -6.76 6.34
C VAL A 495 23.03 -7.93 6.22
N ILE A 496 22.56 -9.15 6.50
CA ILE A 496 23.41 -10.34 6.44
C ILE A 496 23.64 -10.77 5.00
N GLY A 497 22.61 -10.74 4.16
CA GLY A 497 22.74 -11.14 2.75
C GLY A 497 23.67 -10.23 1.94
N SER A 498 23.82 -8.95 2.30
CA SER A 498 24.79 -8.06 1.64
C SER A 498 26.22 -8.17 2.18
N THR A 499 26.42 -8.73 3.37
CA THR A 499 27.73 -8.83 4.02
C THR A 499 28.32 -10.24 3.92
N MET A 500 27.49 -11.27 4.02
CA MET A 500 27.88 -12.69 4.08
C MET A 500 27.27 -13.53 2.95
N GLY A 501 26.46 -12.94 2.07
CA GLY A 501 25.78 -13.70 1.02
C GLY A 501 26.70 -13.99 -0.17
N GLU A 502 26.91 -15.27 -0.46
CA GLU A 502 27.72 -15.74 -1.58
C GLU A 502 26.83 -16.30 -2.70
N VAL A 503 25.82 -17.10 -2.33
CA VAL A 503 24.94 -17.78 -3.27
C VAL A 503 23.72 -16.91 -3.58
N ARG A 504 23.61 -16.46 -4.83
CA ARG A 504 22.45 -15.68 -5.30
C ARG A 504 21.32 -16.57 -5.79
N TRP A 505 20.08 -16.14 -5.53
CA TRP A 505 18.91 -16.76 -6.16
C TRP A 505 18.93 -16.51 -7.68
N PRO A 506 18.56 -17.52 -8.49
CA PRO A 506 18.50 -17.37 -9.95
C PRO A 506 17.63 -16.18 -10.38
N GLY A 507 18.19 -15.30 -11.21
CA GLY A 507 17.47 -14.15 -11.76
C GLY A 507 17.29 -12.97 -10.80
N THR A 508 17.81 -13.03 -9.57
CA THR A 508 17.67 -11.94 -8.58
C THR A 508 19.02 -11.49 -8.01
N LYS A 509 19.03 -10.30 -7.39
CA LYS A 509 20.20 -9.79 -6.66
C LYS A 509 20.25 -10.30 -5.21
N LYS A 510 19.23 -11.02 -4.75
CA LYS A 510 19.05 -11.48 -3.37
C LYS A 510 19.81 -12.80 -3.17
N THR A 511 20.24 -13.06 -1.94
CA THR A 511 21.09 -14.20 -1.59
C THR A 511 20.33 -15.25 -0.80
N PHE A 512 20.70 -16.52 -0.98
CA PHE A 512 20.14 -17.64 -0.23
C PHE A 512 20.39 -17.47 1.27
N GLU A 513 21.60 -17.07 1.66
CA GLU A 513 22.00 -16.83 3.04
C GLU A 513 21.18 -15.70 3.66
N GLY A 514 20.86 -14.66 2.88
CA GLY A 514 19.94 -13.59 3.29
C GLY A 514 18.54 -14.15 3.61
N THR A 515 17.97 -14.96 2.70
CA THR A 515 16.67 -15.59 2.92
C THR A 515 16.67 -16.52 4.13
N ALA A 516 17.69 -17.38 4.28
CA ALA A 516 17.82 -18.28 5.42
C ALA A 516 17.89 -17.51 6.74
N THR A 517 18.70 -16.45 6.78
CA THR A 517 18.81 -15.58 7.96
C THR A 517 17.47 -14.93 8.31
N SER A 518 16.72 -14.44 7.32
CA SER A 518 15.38 -13.88 7.54
C SER A 518 14.45 -14.88 8.22
N VAL A 519 14.44 -16.12 7.75
CA VAL A 519 13.63 -17.20 8.35
C VAL A 519 14.05 -17.45 9.80
N PHE A 520 15.35 -17.62 10.07
CA PHE A 520 15.84 -17.84 11.44
C PHE A 520 15.51 -16.67 12.37
N ALA A 521 15.72 -15.43 11.92
CA ALA A 521 15.44 -14.23 12.71
C ALA A 521 13.95 -14.11 13.04
N GLN A 522 13.06 -14.40 12.09
CA GLN A 522 11.62 -14.39 12.32
C GLN A 522 11.18 -15.49 13.29
N ILE A 523 11.74 -16.71 13.19
CA ILE A 523 11.44 -17.80 14.15
C ILE A 523 11.87 -17.41 15.56
N ILE A 524 13.07 -16.84 15.73
CA ILE A 524 13.55 -16.34 17.03
C ILE A 524 12.61 -15.24 17.55
N ALA A 525 12.19 -14.31 16.69
CA ALA A 525 11.26 -13.26 17.06
C ALA A 525 9.91 -13.82 17.52
N VAL A 526 9.36 -14.82 16.84
CA VAL A 526 8.14 -15.53 17.28
C VAL A 526 8.36 -16.15 18.66
N ALA A 527 9.49 -16.83 18.89
CA ALA A 527 9.80 -17.41 20.20
C ALA A 527 9.85 -16.35 21.32
N LEU A 528 10.44 -15.18 21.04
CA LEU A 528 10.44 -14.05 21.99
C LEU A 528 9.02 -13.50 22.22
N ILE A 529 8.21 -13.36 21.17
CA ILE A 529 6.82 -12.91 21.29
C ILE A 529 6.02 -13.87 22.18
N LEU A 530 6.20 -15.18 22.06
CA LEU A 530 5.52 -16.16 22.92
C LEU A 530 5.88 -16.03 24.40
N ILE A 531 7.09 -15.55 24.71
CA ILE A 531 7.53 -15.33 26.08
C ILE A 531 6.89 -14.06 26.66
N PHE A 532 6.80 -12.99 25.87
CA PHE A 532 6.37 -11.66 26.35
C PHE A 532 4.88 -11.37 26.15
N ASP A 533 4.23 -11.93 25.13
CA ASP A 533 2.80 -11.76 24.83
C ASP A 533 2.03 -13.03 25.18
N LYS A 534 1.42 -13.04 26.38
CA LYS A 534 0.62 -14.17 26.87
C LYS A 534 -0.65 -14.44 26.06
N THR A 535 -1.05 -13.53 25.17
CA THR A 535 -2.22 -13.73 24.30
C THR A 535 -1.92 -14.67 23.14
N VAL A 536 -0.63 -14.83 22.79
CA VAL A 536 -0.17 -15.70 21.70
C VAL A 536 0.17 -17.08 22.29
N SER A 537 -0.47 -18.12 21.78
CA SER A 537 -0.11 -19.51 22.08
C SER A 537 -0.14 -20.34 20.79
N LEU A 538 0.84 -21.23 20.64
CA LEU A 538 0.96 -22.11 19.47
C LEU A 538 0.48 -23.50 19.86
N ASN A 539 -0.81 -23.77 19.67
CA ASN A 539 -1.45 -25.03 20.05
C ASN A 539 -1.23 -26.13 19.00
N GLY A 540 -0.02 -26.21 18.43
CA GLY A 540 0.35 -27.22 17.43
C GLY A 540 0.60 -26.69 16.02
N SER A 541 0.29 -25.43 15.69
CA SER A 541 0.50 -24.89 14.33
C SER A 541 1.91 -24.38 14.05
N TYR A 542 2.93 -24.89 14.76
CA TYR A 542 4.32 -24.55 14.52
C TYR A 542 4.72 -24.78 13.06
N THR A 543 4.31 -25.91 12.47
CA THR A 543 4.59 -26.25 11.07
C THR A 543 3.99 -25.23 10.12
N TRP A 544 2.76 -24.77 10.38
CA TRP A 544 2.09 -23.77 9.55
C TRP A 544 2.76 -22.41 9.65
N ILE A 545 3.13 -21.97 10.86
CA ILE A 545 3.81 -20.69 11.09
C ILE A 545 5.19 -20.68 10.43
N VAL A 546 5.98 -21.74 10.63
CA VAL A 546 7.30 -21.88 9.99
C VAL A 546 7.14 -21.93 8.46
N GLY A 547 6.19 -22.71 7.95
CA GLY A 547 5.89 -22.77 6.51
C GLY A 547 5.52 -21.39 5.95
N SER A 548 4.68 -20.63 6.66
CA SER A 548 4.26 -19.28 6.28
C SER A 548 5.43 -18.31 6.22
N ILE A 549 6.30 -18.32 7.24
CA ILE A 549 7.53 -17.52 7.29
C ILE A 549 8.46 -17.88 6.14
N VAL A 550 8.64 -19.19 5.85
CA VAL A 550 9.49 -19.65 4.75
C VAL A 550 8.95 -19.20 3.40
N ILE A 551 7.65 -19.40 3.14
CA ILE A 551 7.00 -19.03 1.88
C ILE A 551 7.10 -17.51 1.66
N VAL A 552 6.85 -16.68 2.67
CA VAL A 552 6.96 -15.22 2.57
C VAL A 552 8.41 -14.77 2.42
N SER A 553 9.37 -15.43 3.08
CA SER A 553 10.80 -15.13 2.92
C SER A 553 11.31 -15.51 1.53
N LEU A 554 10.77 -16.57 0.93
CA LEU A 554 11.00 -16.90 -0.48
C LEU A 554 10.35 -15.88 -1.41
N LEU A 555 9.14 -15.41 -1.09
CA LEU A 555 8.49 -14.35 -1.86
C LEU A 555 9.35 -13.09 -1.90
N GLU A 556 9.96 -12.70 -0.78
CA GLU A 556 10.90 -11.57 -0.71
C GLU A 556 12.18 -11.77 -1.56
N ALA A 557 12.61 -13.01 -1.73
CA ALA A 557 13.78 -13.30 -2.57
C ALA A 557 13.52 -13.00 -4.06
N TYR A 558 12.26 -13.10 -4.50
CA TYR A 558 11.85 -13.03 -5.90
C TYR A 558 10.98 -11.82 -6.26
N THR A 559 10.33 -11.20 -5.27
CA THR A 559 9.59 -9.97 -5.51
C THR A 559 10.53 -8.78 -5.58
N ASN A 560 10.33 -7.93 -6.59
CA ASN A 560 11.08 -6.69 -6.76
C ASN A 560 10.23 -5.45 -6.43
N GLN A 561 8.95 -5.64 -6.10
CA GLN A 561 7.97 -4.58 -6.02
C GLN A 561 7.17 -4.71 -4.73
N ILE A 562 6.90 -3.59 -4.08
CA ILE A 562 5.90 -3.51 -3.02
C ILE A 562 6.21 -4.41 -1.81
N ASP A 563 7.42 -4.96 -1.67
CA ASP A 563 7.82 -5.87 -0.57
C ASP A 563 7.38 -5.38 0.82
N ASN A 564 7.58 -4.09 1.09
CA ASN A 564 7.20 -3.45 2.35
C ASN A 564 5.68 -3.49 2.62
N LEU A 565 4.83 -3.56 1.61
CA LEU A 565 3.38 -3.62 1.75
C LEU A 565 2.83 -5.04 1.51
N LEU A 566 3.45 -5.79 0.62
CA LEU A 566 2.98 -7.08 0.13
C LEU A 566 3.34 -8.23 1.09
N LEU A 567 4.59 -8.29 1.56
CA LEU A 567 5.04 -9.37 2.44
C LEU A 567 4.26 -9.40 3.77
N PRO A 568 4.03 -8.26 4.45
CA PRO A 568 3.21 -8.24 5.65
C PRO A 568 1.79 -8.75 5.43
N LEU A 569 1.18 -8.39 4.29
CA LEU A 569 -0.18 -8.80 3.98
C LEU A 569 -0.24 -10.31 3.69
N TYR A 570 0.71 -10.87 2.96
CA TYR A 570 0.75 -12.31 2.74
C TYR A 570 1.02 -13.11 4.02
N LEU A 571 1.95 -12.63 4.87
CA LEU A 571 2.18 -13.26 6.16
C LEU A 571 0.95 -13.14 7.06
N PHE A 572 0.29 -11.96 7.09
CA PHE A 572 -0.96 -11.77 7.81
C PHE A 572 -2.05 -12.73 7.35
N LEU A 573 -2.25 -12.90 6.04
CA LEU A 573 -3.23 -13.83 5.48
C LEU A 573 -2.95 -15.26 5.94
N MET A 574 -1.70 -15.71 5.83
CA MET A 574 -1.33 -17.08 6.22
C MET A 574 -1.48 -17.30 7.73
N LEU A 575 -1.14 -16.32 8.58
CA LEU A 575 -1.32 -16.40 10.03
C LEU A 575 -2.79 -16.30 10.47
N MET A 576 -3.64 -15.73 9.61
CA MET A 576 -5.08 -15.58 9.85
C MET A 576 -5.91 -16.75 9.32
N VAL A 577 -5.30 -17.74 8.67
CA VAL A 577 -5.94 -18.99 8.22
C VAL A 577 -5.57 -20.09 9.19
#